data_AF-A0A935F8J7-F1
#
_entry.id   AF-A0A935F8J7-F1
#
_cell.length_a   1.000
_cell.length_b   1.000
_cell.length_c   1.000
_cell.angle_alpha   90.00
_cell.angle_beta   90.00
_cell.angle_gamma   90.00
#
_symmetry.space_group_name_H-M   'P 1'
#
loop_
_entity.id
_entity.type
_entity.pdbx_description
1 polymer ?
#
loop_
_entity_poly.entity_id
_entity_poly.type
_entity_poly.pdbx_seq_one_letter_code
_entity_poly.pdbx_strand_id
1 'polypeptide(L)'
;MANQNFPASDASRPPYYGLSNKAIAELLNCKMTRACELKQQAESGGYLRIKKHFEVIARLPKPDFMIKKTIAANHPELGKRIRFRARRIRKQTVIEVLRQLHDEILPQIGFKNIKRFIKIK
;
A
#
# COMPACT_ATOMS: atom_id res chain seq x y z
N MET A 1 -14.38 25.83 -14.12
CA MET A 1 -14.65 24.56 -13.39
C MET A 1 -13.38 23.71 -13.52
N ALA A 2 -12.58 23.36 -12.51
CA ALA A 2 -12.67 23.46 -11.06
C ALA A 2 -11.31 23.92 -10.49
N ASN A 3 -11.33 24.88 -9.56
CA ASN A 3 -10.17 25.30 -8.77
C ASN A 3 -9.80 24.17 -7.80
N GLN A 4 -8.66 23.52 -8.00
CA GLN A 4 -8.07 22.64 -6.99
C GLN A 4 -7.09 23.44 -6.13
N ASN A 5 -7.63 24.28 -5.25
CA ASN A 5 -6.88 24.84 -4.12
C ASN A 5 -6.76 23.76 -3.04
N PHE A 6 -5.63 23.04 -3.01
CA PHE A 6 -5.26 22.20 -1.86
C PHE A 6 -4.62 23.11 -0.79
N PRO A 7 -5.15 23.18 0.44
CA PRO A 7 -4.57 24.05 1.46
C PRO A 7 -3.33 23.42 2.11
N ALA A 8 -2.40 24.32 2.41
CA ALA A 8 -1.25 24.33 3.31
C ALA A 8 -0.84 23.03 4.03
N SER A 9 0.47 22.75 3.98
CA SER A 9 1.17 21.68 4.69
C SER A 9 1.04 21.79 6.21
N ASP A 10 0.27 20.88 6.82
CA ASP A 10 0.24 20.66 8.26
C ASP A 10 1.55 20.00 8.74
N ALA A 11 2.36 20.71 9.52
CA ALA A 11 3.59 20.20 10.16
C ALA A 11 3.33 19.10 11.23
N SER A 12 2.06 18.75 11.50
CA SER A 12 1.64 17.74 12.47
C SER A 12 1.28 16.39 11.84
N ARG A 13 1.36 16.25 10.50
CA ARG A 13 1.09 14.97 9.83
C ARG A 13 2.29 14.04 10.04
N PRO A 14 2.11 12.83 10.59
CA PRO A 14 3.13 11.80 10.54
C PRO A 14 3.60 11.64 9.10
N PRO A 15 4.91 11.39 8.87
CA PRO A 15 5.43 11.13 7.52
C PRO A 15 4.67 10.00 6.80
N TYR A 16 4.02 9.11 7.58
CA TYR A 16 3.34 7.94 7.07
C TYR A 16 2.22 7.46 8.01
N TYR A 17 1.00 7.35 7.49
CA TYR A 17 -0.16 6.78 8.21
C TYR A 17 -0.33 5.27 7.98
N GLY A 18 0.53 4.64 7.17
CA GLY A 18 0.34 3.25 6.75
C GLY A 18 0.85 2.23 7.77
N LEU A 19 0.09 1.97 8.82
CA LEU A 19 0.41 0.82 9.66
C LEU A 19 0.40 -0.48 8.85
N SER A 20 1.34 -1.38 9.13
CA SER A 20 1.29 -2.74 8.58
C SER A 20 0.00 -3.44 9.04
N ASN A 21 -0.51 -4.42 8.29
CA ASN A 21 -1.71 -5.17 8.72
C ASN A 21 -1.55 -5.78 10.12
N LYS A 22 -0.32 -6.13 10.52
CA LYS A 22 0.00 -6.60 11.88
C LYS A 22 -0.19 -5.48 12.90
N ALA A 23 0.38 -4.30 12.65
CA ALA A 23 0.23 -3.15 13.53
C ALA A 23 -1.22 -2.64 13.60
N ILE A 24 -1.98 -2.70 12.50
CA ILE A 24 -3.43 -2.40 12.51
C ILE A 24 -4.18 -3.43 13.36
N ALA A 25 -3.84 -4.71 13.23
CA ALA A 25 -4.44 -5.76 14.04
C ALA A 25 -4.17 -5.58 15.54
N GLU A 26 -2.94 -5.23 15.90
CA GLU A 26 -2.57 -4.89 17.27
C GLU A 26 -3.36 -3.67 17.79
N LEU A 27 -3.43 -2.59 16.99
CA LEU A 27 -4.16 -1.37 17.33
C LEU A 27 -5.66 -1.62 17.54
N LEU A 28 -6.27 -2.42 16.68
CA LEU A 28 -7.70 -2.73 16.70
C LEU A 28 -8.04 -3.96 17.55
N ASN A 29 -7.04 -4.55 18.21
CA ASN A 29 -7.15 -5.79 18.97
C ASN A 29 -7.91 -6.90 18.21
N CYS A 30 -7.55 -7.13 16.95
CA CYS A 30 -8.20 -8.11 16.09
C CYS A 30 -7.19 -8.99 15.35
N LYS A 31 -7.67 -10.05 14.67
CA LYS A 31 -6.81 -10.90 13.84
C LYS A 31 -6.30 -10.12 12.62
N MET A 32 -5.09 -10.43 12.15
CA MET A 32 -4.48 -9.79 10.97
C MET A 32 -5.35 -9.89 9.71
N THR A 33 -6.05 -11.02 9.52
CA THR A 33 -7.01 -11.19 8.41
C THR A 33 -8.15 -10.17 8.51
N ARG A 34 -8.70 -9.98 9.71
CA ARG A 34 -9.77 -9.03 9.97
C ARG A 34 -9.31 -7.58 9.74
N ALA A 35 -8.11 -7.23 10.18
CA ALA A 35 -7.51 -5.93 9.90
C ALA A 35 -7.35 -5.69 8.38
N CYS A 36 -6.97 -6.72 7.62
CA CYS A 36 -6.87 -6.65 6.16
C CYS A 36 -8.24 -6.40 5.51
N GLU A 37 -9.29 -7.12 5.94
CA GLU A 37 -10.67 -6.94 5.47
C GLU A 37 -11.19 -5.53 5.77
N LEU A 38 -11.04 -5.06 7.02
CA LEU A 38 -11.47 -3.72 7.42
C LEU A 38 -10.78 -2.64 6.60
N LYS A 39 -9.49 -2.81 6.31
CA LYS A 39 -8.73 -1.91 5.44
C LYS A 39 -9.30 -1.87 4.02
N GLN A 40 -9.65 -3.03 3.45
CA GLN A 40 -10.27 -3.12 2.13
C GLN A 40 -11.69 -2.53 2.12
N GLN A 41 -12.50 -2.82 3.14
CA GLN A 41 -13.84 -2.25 3.30
C GLN A 41 -13.79 -0.72 3.42
N ALA A 42 -12.82 -0.18 4.16
CA ALA A 42 -12.61 1.25 4.28
C ALA A 42 -12.18 1.91 2.96
N GLU A 43 -11.38 1.21 2.15
CA GLU A 43 -11.04 1.64 0.79
C GLU A 43 -12.25 1.63 -0.14
N SER A 44 -13.01 0.54 -0.16
CA SER A 44 -14.24 0.42 -0.95
C SER A 44 -15.31 1.43 -0.55
N GLY A 45 -15.38 1.77 0.74
CA GLY A 45 -16.27 2.80 1.27
C GLY A 45 -15.77 4.24 1.05
N GLY A 46 -14.60 4.44 0.41
CA GLY A 46 -14.05 5.75 0.11
C GLY A 46 -13.54 6.52 1.34
N TYR A 47 -13.34 5.84 2.48
CA TYR A 47 -12.80 6.46 3.70
C TYR A 47 -11.28 6.61 3.64
N LEU A 48 -10.60 5.72 2.93
CA LEU A 48 -9.17 5.77 2.71
C LEU A 48 -8.84 5.31 1.29
N ARG A 49 -7.62 5.58 0.84
CA ARG A 49 -7.05 5.06 -0.41
C ARG A 49 -5.75 4.35 -0.10
N ILE A 50 -5.56 3.16 -0.65
CA ILE A 50 -4.35 2.37 -0.44
C ILE A 50 -3.46 2.48 -1.67
N LYS A 51 -2.28 3.07 -1.49
CA LYS A 51 -1.25 3.13 -2.52
C LYS A 51 -0.21 2.05 -2.25
N LYS A 52 -0.23 1.00 -3.06
CA LYS A 52 0.72 -0.12 -2.94
C LYS A 52 2.06 0.29 -3.54
N HIS A 53 3.13 0.20 -2.74
CA HIS A 53 4.48 0.48 -3.23
C HIS A 53 5.18 -0.81 -3.67
N PHE A 54 5.83 -0.70 -4.83
CA PHE A 54 6.61 -1.78 -5.42
C PHE A 54 7.94 -1.24 -5.90
N GLU A 55 9.00 -2.01 -5.64
CA GLU A 55 10.34 -1.75 -6.15
C GLU A 55 10.62 -2.75 -7.27
N VAL A 56 11.12 -2.27 -8.42
CA VAL A 56 11.54 -3.15 -9.52
C VAL A 56 12.93 -3.69 -9.20
N ILE A 57 13.03 -5.01 -8.98
CA ILE A 57 14.32 -5.66 -8.72
C ILE A 57 15.00 -6.06 -10.01
N ALA A 58 14.23 -6.61 -10.96
CA ALA A 58 14.76 -7.13 -12.21
C ALA A 58 13.75 -7.00 -13.35
N ARG A 59 14.26 -7.02 -14.57
CA ARG A 59 13.47 -7.10 -15.80
C ARG A 59 13.95 -8.28 -16.61
N LEU A 60 13.01 -9.11 -17.03
CA LEU A 60 13.27 -10.31 -17.78
C LEU A 60 12.69 -10.17 -19.19
N PRO A 61 13.42 -10.60 -20.23
CA PRO A 61 12.92 -10.57 -21.61
C PRO A 61 11.85 -11.64 -21.84
N LYS A 62 11.84 -12.72 -21.03
CA LYS A 62 10.86 -13.81 -21.10
C LYS A 62 10.34 -14.15 -19.71
N PRO A 63 9.12 -14.68 -19.57
CA PRO A 63 8.63 -15.20 -18.30
C PRO A 63 9.47 -16.39 -17.86
N ASP A 64 9.98 -16.35 -16.63
CA ASP A 64 10.59 -17.50 -15.98
C ASP A 64 9.78 -17.83 -14.72
N PHE A 65 9.14 -18.99 -14.77
CA PHE A 65 8.24 -19.48 -13.73
C PHE A 65 9.00 -20.09 -12.53
N MET A 66 10.30 -20.38 -12.69
CA MET A 66 11.13 -20.98 -11.63
C MET A 66 11.66 -19.95 -10.65
N ILE A 67 11.83 -18.69 -11.07
CA ILE A 67 12.36 -17.60 -10.24
C ILE A 67 11.66 -17.50 -8.88
N LYS A 68 10.34 -17.68 -8.84
CA LYS A 68 9.60 -17.62 -7.57
C LYS A 68 10.03 -18.73 -6.60
N LYS A 69 10.26 -19.94 -7.11
CA LYS A 69 10.74 -21.08 -6.32
C LYS A 69 12.17 -20.85 -5.85
N THR A 70 13.05 -20.39 -6.73
CA THR A 70 14.47 -20.14 -6.40
C THR A 70 14.63 -19.01 -5.39
N ILE A 71 13.89 -17.91 -5.56
CA ILE A 71 13.90 -16.81 -4.57
C ILE A 71 13.32 -17.28 -3.23
N ALA A 72 12.24 -18.06 -3.24
CA ALA A 72 11.67 -18.57 -1.99
C ALA A 72 12.63 -19.54 -1.26
N ALA A 73 13.44 -20.31 -1.99
CA ALA A 73 14.43 -21.21 -1.43
C ALA A 73 15.64 -20.46 -0.84
N ASN A 74 16.14 -19.44 -1.54
CA ASN A 74 17.32 -18.68 -1.11
C ASN A 74 16.98 -17.58 -0.08
N HIS A 75 15.79 -17.00 -0.18
CA HIS A 75 15.30 -15.87 0.61
C HIS A 75 13.81 -16.05 0.96
N PRO A 76 13.48 -16.90 1.94
CA PRO A 76 12.09 -17.20 2.31
C PRO A 76 11.30 -15.95 2.75
N GLU A 77 11.98 -14.96 3.31
CA GLU A 77 11.43 -13.66 3.69
C GLU A 77 10.96 -12.82 2.48
N LEU A 78 11.63 -12.95 1.34
CA LEU A 78 11.28 -12.26 0.09
C LEU A 78 10.26 -13.05 -0.72
N GLY A 79 10.25 -14.38 -0.65
CA GLY A 79 9.38 -15.23 -1.46
C GLY A 79 7.88 -14.86 -1.41
N LYS A 80 7.38 -14.40 -0.26
CA LYS A 80 5.98 -13.96 -0.09
C LYS A 80 5.70 -12.55 -0.63
N ARG A 81 6.76 -11.74 -0.81
CA ARG A 81 6.72 -10.33 -1.22
C ARG A 81 7.08 -10.11 -2.69
N ILE A 82 7.53 -11.12 -3.42
CA ILE A 82 7.77 -10.99 -4.86
C ILE A 82 6.46 -11.06 -5.67
N ARG A 83 6.37 -10.17 -6.66
CA ARG A 83 5.30 -10.11 -7.67
C ARG A 83 5.91 -10.04 -9.06
N PHE A 84 5.15 -10.51 -10.06
CA PHE A 84 5.52 -10.42 -11.46
C PHE A 84 4.50 -9.56 -12.18
N ARG A 85 4.97 -8.66 -13.03
CA ARG A 85 4.11 -7.80 -13.85
C ARG A 85 4.63 -7.78 -15.28
N ALA A 86 3.79 -8.15 -16.24
CA ALA A 86 4.09 -7.92 -17.64
C ALA A 86 3.95 -6.43 -17.97
N ARG A 87 4.96 -5.83 -18.60
CA ARG A 87 4.95 -4.44 -19.03
C ARG A 87 5.49 -4.31 -20.43
N ARG A 88 4.83 -3.50 -21.25
CA ARG A 88 5.31 -3.17 -22.60
C ARG A 88 6.27 -1.99 -22.53
N ILE A 89 7.51 -2.17 -23.00
CA ILE A 89 8.55 -1.14 -23.09
C ILE A 89 9.06 -1.12 -24.53
N ARG A 90 9.02 0.04 -25.20
CA ARG A 90 9.55 0.23 -26.57
C ARG A 90 9.17 -0.90 -27.54
N LYS A 91 7.88 -1.26 -27.56
CA LYS A 91 7.26 -2.34 -28.37
C LYS A 91 7.55 -3.78 -27.96
N GLN A 92 8.41 -4.04 -26.97
CA GLN A 92 8.66 -5.39 -26.42
C GLN A 92 7.92 -5.59 -25.09
N THR A 93 7.42 -6.81 -24.86
CA THR A 93 6.85 -7.19 -23.56
C THR A 93 7.96 -7.74 -22.68
N VAL A 94 8.21 -7.10 -21.54
CA VAL A 94 9.15 -7.55 -20.51
C VAL A 94 8.39 -7.94 -19.26
N ILE A 95 8.95 -8.85 -18.47
CA ILE A 95 8.44 -9.21 -17.15
C ILE A 95 9.23 -8.46 -16.10
N GLU A 96 8.58 -7.53 -15.40
CA GLU A 96 9.14 -6.88 -14.22
C GLU A 96 8.98 -7.80 -13.00
N VAL A 97 10.09 -8.10 -12.34
CA VAL A 97 10.12 -8.73 -11.01
C VAL A 97 10.09 -7.61 -9.98
N LEU A 98 9.03 -7.60 -9.18
CA LEU A 98 8.73 -6.54 -8.24
C LEU A 98 8.85 -7.04 -6.81
N ARG A 99 9.50 -6.28 -5.94
CA ARG A 99 9.39 -6.43 -4.49
C ARG A 99 8.22 -5.61 -3.99
N GLN A 100 7.27 -6.25 -3.32
CA GLN A 100 6.24 -5.55 -2.57
C GLN A 100 6.89 -4.91 -1.33
N LEU A 101 6.75 -3.59 -1.24
CA LEU A 101 7.17 -2.81 -0.09
C LEU A 101 5.99 -2.67 0.88
N HIS A 102 5.79 -1.48 1.44
CA HIS A 102 4.68 -1.15 2.33
C HIS A 102 3.48 -0.59 1.56
N ASP A 103 2.29 -0.67 2.17
CA ASP A 103 1.07 -0.08 1.63
C ASP A 103 0.89 1.31 2.25
N GLU A 104 0.89 2.37 1.45
CA GLU A 104 0.60 3.72 1.93
C GLU A 104 -0.90 3.94 2.07
N ILE A 105 -1.34 4.30 3.28
CA ILE A 105 -2.73 4.62 3.59
C ILE A 105 -2.89 6.14 3.48
N LEU A 106 -3.73 6.57 2.55
CA LEU A 106 -4.08 7.96 2.32
C LEU A 106 -5.50 8.19 2.83
N PRO A 107 -5.70 8.82 4.00
CA PRO A 107 -7.03 9.13 4.50
C PRO A 107 -7.81 9.97 3.48
N GLN A 108 -9.02 9.53 3.14
CA GLN A 108 -9.96 10.26 2.27
C GLN A 108 -11.13 10.84 3.06
N ILE A 109 -11.26 10.48 4.35
CA ILE A 109 -12.16 11.16 5.27
C ILE A 109 -11.79 12.64 5.25
N GLY A 110 -12.63 13.46 4.60
CA GLY A 110 -12.60 14.88 4.82
C GLY A 110 -12.78 15.07 6.32
N PHE A 111 -11.74 15.54 7.01
CA PHE A 111 -11.86 15.89 8.43
C PHE A 111 -12.98 16.92 8.51
N LYS A 112 -14.19 16.51 8.89
CA LYS A 112 -15.27 17.43 9.21
C LYS A 112 -14.80 18.19 10.44
N ASN A 113 -14.16 19.34 10.21
CA ASN A 113 -13.77 20.36 11.17
C ASN A 113 -13.54 19.84 12.60
N ILE A 114 -12.27 19.61 12.95
CA ILE A 114 -11.75 19.28 14.29
C ILE A 114 -12.31 20.20 15.41
N LYS A 115 -12.90 21.35 15.07
CA LYS A 115 -13.64 22.24 15.98
C LYS A 115 -14.70 21.53 16.84
N ARG A 116 -15.24 20.37 16.44
CA ARG A 116 -16.23 19.62 17.26
C ARG A 116 -15.62 18.63 18.26
N PHE A 117 -14.36 18.21 18.10
CA PHE A 117 -13.70 17.26 19.01
C PHE A 117 -13.01 17.93 20.21
N ILE A 118 -12.83 19.25 20.20
CA ILE A 118 -12.25 20.03 21.32
C ILE A 118 -13.19 20.04 22.56
N LYS A 119 -14.43 19.56 22.44
CA LYS A 119 -15.42 19.56 23.54
C LYS A 119 -15.45 18.28 24.38
N ILE A 120 -14.59 17.31 24.15
CA ILE A 120 -14.44 16.18 25.09
C ILE A 120 -13.31 16.58 26.05
N LYS A 121 -13.71 17.24 27.15
CA LYS A 121 -12.89 17.46 28.34
C LYS A 121 -12.79 16.18 29.14
#